data_AF-Q31MN4-F1
#
_entry.id   AF-Q31MN4-F1
#
_cell.length_a   1.000
_cell.length_b   1.000
_cell.length_c   1.000
_cell.angle_alpha   90.00
_cell.angle_beta   90.00
_cell.angle_gamma   90.00
#
_symmetry.space_group_name_H-M   'P 1'
#
loop_
_entity.id
_entity.type
_entity.pdbx_description
1 polymer ?
#
loop_
_entity_poly.entity_id
_entity_poly.type
_entity_poly.pdbx_seq_one_letter_code
_entity_poly.pdbx_strand_id
1 'polypeptide(L)'
;MTQYQVDQTGLHEKFPTHLHQSTFWESLGRVVATFGYLEQVLGKAIFALTATKVYEEHEVQQIYDKWLHKLEHALKDSLANLINTYEQSVREHPDTTIENLDELLHDLREASKMRNVLCHGSWEPPDSNGAAIPFFVNHQMMIFDTPIDCKYLDQVQQHTVGLICAVINTVTGIGWQFPGLLSPGKPIE
;
A
#
# COMPACT_ATOMS: atom_id res chain seq x y z
N MET A 1 -39.76 -16.40 -23.86
CA MET A 1 -38.85 -16.30 -22.70
C MET A 1 -39.41 -15.23 -21.79
N THR A 2 -39.58 -15.54 -20.50
CA THR A 2 -39.97 -14.53 -19.51
C THR A 2 -38.73 -13.72 -19.11
N GLN A 3 -38.85 -12.40 -19.13
CA GLN A 3 -37.79 -11.48 -18.69
C GLN A 3 -38.16 -10.91 -17.31
N TYR A 4 -37.15 -10.70 -16.47
CA TYR A 4 -37.30 -10.10 -15.14
C TYR A 4 -36.40 -8.87 -15.04
N GLN A 5 -36.83 -7.88 -14.27
CA GLN A 5 -36.05 -6.69 -13.92
C GLN A 5 -35.96 -6.57 -12.41
N VAL A 6 -34.83 -6.06 -11.91
CA VAL A 6 -34.64 -5.79 -10.48
C VAL A 6 -35.52 -4.61 -10.07
N ASP A 7 -36.32 -4.79 -9.02
CA ASP A 7 -37.03 -3.68 -8.38
C ASP A 7 -36.07 -2.93 -7.46
N GLN A 8 -35.55 -1.81 -7.96
CA GLN A 8 -34.63 -0.97 -7.19
C GLN A 8 -35.30 -0.28 -6.00
N THR A 9 -36.62 -0.08 -6.03
CA THR A 9 -37.35 0.60 -4.95
C THR A 9 -37.56 -0.30 -3.73
N GLY A 10 -37.50 -1.62 -3.92
CA GLY A 10 -37.56 -2.62 -2.86
C GLY A 10 -36.21 -2.97 -2.23
N LEU A 11 -35.10 -2.37 -2.70
CA LEU A 11 -33.77 -2.67 -2.15
C LEU A 11 -33.54 -1.98 -0.80
N HIS A 12 -32.73 -2.60 0.04
CA HIS A 12 -32.25 -1.98 1.27
C HIS A 12 -31.49 -0.68 0.94
N GLU A 13 -31.63 0.36 1.76
CA GLU A 13 -30.98 1.67 1.55
C GLU A 13 -29.46 1.56 1.35
N LYS A 14 -28.84 0.63 2.08
CA LYS A 14 -27.42 0.29 1.99
C LYS A 14 -27.12 -0.95 1.14
N PHE A 15 -27.95 -1.31 0.16
CA PHE A 15 -27.62 -2.43 -0.72
C PHE A 15 -26.34 -2.13 -1.53
N PRO A 16 -25.37 -3.06 -1.66
CA PRO A 16 -25.32 -4.40 -1.08
C PRO A 16 -24.64 -4.45 0.31
N THR A 17 -24.05 -3.36 0.80
CA THR A 17 -23.23 -3.33 2.03
C THR A 17 -24.00 -3.63 3.34
N HIS A 18 -25.34 -3.57 3.32
CA HIS A 18 -26.21 -3.96 4.44
C HIS A 18 -26.01 -5.38 4.99
N LEU A 19 -25.36 -6.27 4.22
CA LEU A 19 -25.02 -7.62 4.64
C LEU A 19 -24.03 -7.66 5.81
N HIS A 20 -23.31 -6.56 6.03
CA HIS A 20 -22.30 -6.40 7.06
C HIS A 20 -22.66 -5.27 8.03
N GLN A 21 -22.20 -5.41 9.27
CA GLN A 21 -22.30 -4.33 10.26
C GLN A 21 -21.45 -3.13 9.85
N SER A 22 -21.83 -1.92 10.27
CA SER A 22 -21.09 -0.70 9.95
C SER A 22 -19.64 -0.72 10.42
N THR A 23 -19.36 -1.40 11.54
CA THR A 23 -18.01 -1.56 12.09
C THR A 23 -17.07 -2.32 11.16
N PHE A 24 -17.58 -3.28 10.39
CA PHE A 24 -16.80 -3.99 9.39
C PHE A 24 -16.35 -3.04 8.28
N TRP A 25 -17.29 -2.24 7.75
CA TRP A 25 -16.99 -1.23 6.72
C TRP A 25 -16.07 -0.12 7.21
N GLU A 26 -16.19 0.27 8.47
CA GLU A 26 -15.26 1.22 9.09
C GLU A 26 -13.85 0.64 9.13
N SER A 27 -13.69 -0.59 9.62
CA SER A 27 -12.39 -1.27 9.70
C SER A 27 -11.78 -1.46 8.32
N LEU A 28 -12.59 -1.88 7.34
CA LEU A 28 -12.17 -2.05 5.94
C LEU A 28 -11.73 -0.70 5.34
N GLY A 29 -12.52 0.36 5.55
CA GLY A 29 -12.19 1.69 5.06
C GLY A 29 -10.89 2.24 5.66
N ARG A 30 -10.64 2.00 6.95
CA ARG A 30 -9.41 2.40 7.64
C ARG A 30 -8.18 1.70 7.07
N VAL A 31 -8.23 0.40 6.84
CA VAL A 31 -7.09 -0.34 6.25
C VAL A 31 -6.85 0.05 4.80
N VAL A 32 -7.90 0.21 3.99
CA VAL A 32 -7.80 0.68 2.59
C VAL A 32 -7.19 2.08 2.52
N ALA A 33 -7.63 3.01 3.38
CA ALA A 33 -7.04 4.35 3.47
C ALA A 33 -5.57 4.31 3.90
N THR A 34 -5.20 3.37 4.77
CA THR A 34 -3.81 3.18 5.23
C THR A 34 -2.92 2.70 4.08
N PHE A 35 -3.39 1.81 3.20
CA PHE A 35 -2.66 1.46 1.98
C PHE A 35 -2.46 2.65 1.04
N GLY A 36 -3.47 3.50 0.86
CA GLY A 36 -3.32 4.73 0.08
C GLY A 36 -2.27 5.68 0.66
N TYR A 37 -2.16 5.73 1.99
CA TYR A 37 -1.09 6.48 2.65
C TYR A 37 0.30 5.83 2.42
N LEU A 38 0.40 4.50 2.47
CA LEU A 38 1.63 3.78 2.15
C LEU A 38 2.08 4.05 0.71
N GLU A 39 1.17 4.04 -0.27
CA GLU A 39 1.46 4.40 -1.67
C GLU A 39 2.07 5.82 -1.75
N GLN A 40 1.48 6.80 -1.06
CA GLN A 40 2.04 8.15 -1.00
C GLN A 40 3.43 8.19 -0.33
N VAL A 41 3.62 7.44 0.76
CA VAL A 41 4.89 7.38 1.49
C VAL A 41 5.99 6.77 0.63
N LEU A 42 5.69 5.71 -0.13
CA LEU A 42 6.64 5.14 -1.11
C LEU A 42 7.02 6.16 -2.17
N GLY A 43 6.05 6.91 -2.72
CA GLY A 43 6.34 7.98 -3.69
C GLY A 43 7.28 9.06 -3.12
N LYS A 44 7.05 9.49 -1.87
CA LYS A 44 7.93 10.44 -1.16
C LYS A 44 9.31 9.86 -0.87
N ALA A 45 9.41 8.59 -0.53
CA ALA A 45 10.68 7.90 -0.31
C ALA A 45 11.48 7.79 -1.61
N ILE A 46 10.84 7.41 -2.72
CA ILE A 46 11.45 7.40 -4.06
C ILE A 46 12.00 8.78 -4.40
N PHE A 47 11.20 9.84 -4.20
CA PHE A 47 11.65 11.21 -4.42
C PHE A 47 12.89 11.54 -3.56
N ALA A 48 12.83 11.30 -2.26
CA ALA A 48 13.94 11.62 -1.34
C ALA A 48 15.22 10.87 -1.73
N LEU A 49 15.15 9.54 -1.85
CA LEU A 49 16.29 8.69 -2.20
C LEU A 49 16.90 9.06 -3.55
N THR A 50 16.10 9.46 -4.53
CA THR A 50 16.63 9.83 -5.85
C THR A 50 17.14 11.26 -5.91
N ALA A 51 16.57 12.18 -5.13
CA ALA A 51 17.00 13.57 -5.04
C ALA A 51 18.31 13.74 -4.27
N THR A 52 18.60 12.86 -3.30
CA THR A 52 19.78 12.96 -2.43
C THR A 52 20.98 12.16 -2.95
N LYS A 53 20.81 11.43 -4.05
CA LYS A 53 21.90 10.68 -4.68
C LYS A 53 22.89 11.66 -5.32
N VAL A 54 24.18 11.48 -5.02
CA VAL A 54 25.26 12.25 -5.63
C VAL A 54 25.59 11.68 -7.01
N TYR A 55 25.73 12.57 -7.99
CA TYR A 55 26.06 12.26 -9.38
C TYR A 55 27.29 13.07 -9.82
N GLU A 56 28.05 12.53 -10.76
CA GLU A 56 29.12 13.27 -11.42
C GLU A 56 28.54 14.37 -12.32
N GLU A 57 29.18 15.54 -12.39
CA GLU A 57 28.64 16.73 -13.08
C GLU A 57 28.25 16.45 -14.55
N HIS A 58 29.03 15.63 -15.24
CA HIS A 58 28.80 15.27 -16.64
C HIS A 58 27.59 14.35 -16.85
N GLU A 59 27.07 13.69 -15.81
CA GLU A 59 25.91 12.81 -15.88
C GLU A 59 24.60 13.53 -15.51
N VAL A 60 24.67 14.68 -14.83
CA VAL A 60 23.53 15.37 -14.21
C VAL A 60 22.38 15.60 -15.19
N GLN A 61 22.65 16.15 -16.39
CA GLN A 61 21.58 16.47 -17.33
C GLN A 61 20.82 15.22 -17.79
N GLN A 62 21.55 14.15 -18.12
CA GLN A 62 20.94 12.89 -18.56
C GLN A 62 20.12 12.24 -17.44
N ILE A 63 20.61 12.32 -16.20
CA ILE A 63 19.90 11.81 -15.03
C ILE A 63 18.63 12.63 -14.76
N TYR A 64 18.72 13.96 -14.83
CA TYR A 64 17.60 14.86 -14.61
C TYR A 64 16.43 14.58 -15.57
N ASP A 65 16.73 14.39 -16.86
CA ASP A 65 15.71 14.07 -17.87
C ASP A 65 14.99 12.74 -17.56
N LYS A 66 15.71 11.73 -17.09
CA LYS A 66 15.14 10.44 -16.67
C LYS A 66 14.40 10.54 -15.33
N TRP A 67 14.84 11.43 -14.46
CA TRP A 67 14.30 11.60 -13.12
C TRP A 67 12.86 12.10 -13.15
N LEU A 68 12.54 13.04 -14.04
CA LEU A 68 11.16 13.53 -14.21
C LEU A 68 10.19 12.38 -14.49
N HIS A 69 10.51 11.50 -15.44
CA HIS A 69 9.68 10.34 -15.75
C HIS A 69 9.54 9.38 -14.56
N LYS A 70 10.62 9.16 -13.80
CA LYS A 70 10.56 8.35 -12.57
C LYS A 70 9.60 8.96 -11.54
N LEU A 71 9.60 10.28 -11.37
CA LEU A 71 8.70 10.98 -10.46
C LEU A 71 7.24 10.93 -10.93
N GLU A 72 6.99 11.08 -12.24
CA GLU A 72 5.64 10.93 -12.81
C GLU A 72 5.07 9.53 -12.56
N HIS A 73 5.89 8.49 -12.67
CA HIS A 73 5.52 7.12 -12.31
C HIS A 73 5.26 6.99 -10.80
N ALA A 74 6.14 7.51 -9.95
CA ALA A 74 5.96 7.50 -8.50
C ALA A 74 4.68 8.21 -8.01
N LEU A 75 4.09 9.09 -8.83
CA LEU A 75 2.83 9.77 -8.52
C LEU A 75 1.56 8.99 -8.90
N LYS A 76 1.62 8.11 -9.91
CA LYS A 76 0.43 7.49 -10.51
C LYS A 76 0.39 5.97 -10.43
N ASP A 77 1.54 5.35 -10.19
CA ASP A 77 1.67 3.90 -10.19
C ASP A 77 0.96 3.29 -8.97
N SER A 78 0.49 2.05 -9.13
CA SER A 78 -0.10 1.28 -8.02
C SER A 78 0.98 0.76 -7.06
N LEU A 79 0.56 0.35 -5.86
CA LEU A 79 1.45 -0.15 -4.81
C LEU A 79 2.52 -1.14 -5.30
N ALA A 80 2.16 -2.14 -6.12
CA ALA A 80 3.13 -3.13 -6.62
C ALA A 80 4.26 -2.51 -7.46
N ASN A 81 3.93 -1.57 -8.35
CA ASN A 81 4.91 -0.88 -9.20
C ASN A 81 5.74 0.14 -8.39
N LEU A 82 5.11 0.80 -7.41
CA LEU A 82 5.81 1.67 -6.48
C LEU A 82 6.86 0.90 -5.66
N ILE A 83 6.53 -0.31 -5.18
CA ILE A 83 7.48 -1.15 -4.45
C ILE A 83 8.71 -1.49 -5.32
N ASN A 84 8.51 -1.81 -6.60
CA ASN A 84 9.64 -2.10 -7.51
C ASN A 84 10.53 -0.86 -7.74
N THR A 85 9.91 0.31 -7.94
CA THR A 85 10.64 1.57 -8.12
C THR A 85 11.37 1.98 -6.84
N TYR A 86 10.74 1.75 -5.69
CA TYR A 86 11.31 1.97 -4.38
C TYR A 86 12.52 1.06 -4.13
N GLU A 87 12.39 -0.25 -4.36
CA GLU A 87 13.52 -1.20 -4.26
C GLU A 87 14.72 -0.71 -5.06
N GLN A 88 14.51 -0.35 -6.33
CA GLN A 88 15.57 0.14 -7.18
C GLN A 88 16.21 1.41 -6.59
N SER A 89 15.39 2.36 -6.12
CA SER A 89 15.88 3.64 -5.58
C SER A 89 16.71 3.46 -4.31
N VAL A 90 16.31 2.53 -3.44
CA VAL A 90 17.06 2.17 -2.23
C VAL A 90 18.39 1.51 -2.58
N ARG A 91 18.37 0.47 -3.43
CA ARG A 91 19.58 -0.30 -3.78
C ARG A 91 20.60 0.52 -4.56
N GLU A 92 20.17 1.50 -5.33
CA GLU A 92 21.04 2.38 -6.11
C GLU A 92 21.62 3.55 -5.32
N HIS A 93 21.17 3.79 -4.08
CA HIS A 93 21.62 4.90 -3.27
C HIS A 93 22.83 4.50 -2.41
N PRO A 94 23.98 5.21 -2.51
CA PRO A 94 25.26 4.76 -1.97
C PRO A 94 25.32 4.70 -0.45
N ASP A 95 24.59 5.57 0.24
CA ASP A 95 24.66 5.68 1.71
C ASP A 95 23.69 4.76 2.45
N THR A 96 23.00 3.88 1.71
CA THR A 96 21.90 3.10 2.26
C THR A 96 22.40 1.84 2.96
N THR A 97 22.20 1.76 4.27
CA THR A 97 22.73 0.71 5.16
C THR A 97 21.61 -0.12 5.82
N ILE A 98 20.51 -0.35 5.09
CA ILE A 98 19.34 -1.05 5.61
C ILE A 98 19.62 -2.56 5.65
N GLU A 99 19.91 -3.08 6.84
CA GLU A 99 20.23 -4.50 7.04
C GLU A 99 19.05 -5.44 6.69
N ASN A 100 17.82 -5.00 6.96
CA ASN A 100 16.60 -5.79 6.77
C ASN A 100 15.80 -5.40 5.51
N LEU A 101 16.46 -4.88 4.48
CA LEU A 101 15.78 -4.42 3.26
C LEU A 101 14.99 -5.53 2.57
N ASP A 102 15.57 -6.73 2.46
CA ASP A 102 14.91 -7.85 1.77
C ASP A 102 13.65 -8.33 2.51
N GLU A 103 13.66 -8.28 3.85
CA GLU A 103 12.48 -8.55 4.68
C GLU A 103 11.40 -7.48 4.48
N LEU A 104 11.78 -6.19 4.52
CA LEU A 104 10.86 -5.09 4.24
C LEU A 104 10.22 -5.21 2.86
N LEU A 105 11.00 -5.54 1.83
CA LEU A 105 10.50 -5.70 0.47
C LEU A 105 9.60 -6.93 0.32
N HIS A 106 9.88 -8.01 1.06
CA HIS A 106 8.98 -9.16 1.13
C HIS A 106 7.63 -8.76 1.73
N ASP A 107 7.64 -8.11 2.89
CA ASP A 107 6.41 -7.71 3.58
C ASP A 107 5.60 -6.69 2.78
N LEU A 108 6.25 -5.73 2.12
CA LEU A 108 5.59 -4.79 1.22
C LEU A 108 4.86 -5.51 0.07
N ARG A 109 5.45 -6.58 -0.48
CA ARG A 109 4.83 -7.38 -1.55
C ARG A 109 3.65 -8.20 -1.02
N GLU A 110 3.76 -8.79 0.17
CA GLU A 110 2.63 -9.48 0.80
C GLU A 110 1.49 -8.50 1.11
N ALA A 111 1.81 -7.32 1.64
CA ALA A 111 0.87 -6.23 1.87
C ALA A 111 0.18 -5.79 0.56
N SER A 112 0.92 -5.71 -0.55
CA SER A 112 0.33 -5.40 -1.87
C SER A 112 -0.65 -6.46 -2.35
N LYS A 113 -0.43 -7.74 -2.06
CA LYS A 113 -1.40 -8.81 -2.38
C LYS A 113 -2.67 -8.63 -1.55
N MET A 114 -2.52 -8.39 -0.25
CA MET A 114 -3.65 -8.18 0.65
C MET A 114 -4.46 -6.94 0.28
N ARG A 115 -3.79 -5.83 -0.09
CA ARG A 115 -4.44 -4.62 -0.61
C ARG A 115 -5.36 -4.93 -1.78
N ASN A 116 -4.95 -5.80 -2.72
CA ASN A 116 -5.80 -6.16 -3.85
C ASN A 116 -7.05 -6.92 -3.41
N VAL A 117 -6.91 -7.86 -2.47
CA VAL A 117 -8.05 -8.60 -1.90
C VAL A 117 -9.02 -7.63 -1.22
N LEU A 118 -8.53 -6.75 -0.35
CA LEU A 118 -9.36 -5.86 0.45
C LEU A 118 -10.02 -4.74 -0.38
N CYS A 119 -9.34 -4.21 -1.40
CA CYS A 119 -9.86 -3.13 -2.23
C CYS A 119 -10.79 -3.61 -3.36
N HIS A 120 -10.64 -4.86 -3.83
CA HIS A 120 -11.34 -5.35 -5.03
C HIS A 120 -12.19 -6.60 -4.78
N GLY A 121 -12.11 -7.22 -3.60
CA GLY A 121 -12.94 -8.37 -3.25
C GLY A 121 -14.43 -8.01 -3.17
N SER A 122 -15.27 -8.93 -3.64
CA SER A 122 -16.71 -8.88 -3.42
C SER A 122 -17.02 -9.49 -2.06
N TRP A 123 -17.58 -8.69 -1.15
CA TRP A 123 -17.83 -9.13 0.23
C TRP A 123 -19.16 -9.87 0.34
N GLU A 124 -19.07 -11.19 0.48
CA GLU A 124 -20.20 -12.07 0.75
C GLU A 124 -20.74 -11.88 2.19
N PRO A 125 -21.95 -12.36 2.50
CA PRO A 125 -22.47 -12.31 3.87
C PRO A 125 -21.51 -12.94 4.89
N PRO A 126 -21.38 -12.35 6.10
CA PRO A 126 -20.52 -12.90 7.13
C PRO A 126 -21.07 -14.22 7.71
N ASP A 127 -20.17 -15.02 8.26
CA ASP A 127 -20.48 -16.22 9.04
C ASP A 127 -21.01 -15.89 10.45
N SER A 128 -21.26 -16.92 11.26
CA SER A 128 -21.75 -16.74 12.64
C SER A 128 -20.77 -16.01 13.57
N ASN A 129 -19.50 -15.89 13.19
CA ASN A 129 -18.46 -15.18 13.93
C ASN A 129 -18.27 -13.74 13.44
N GLY A 130 -19.01 -13.31 12.42
CA GLY A 130 -18.88 -11.98 11.82
C GLY A 130 -17.75 -11.87 10.79
N ALA A 131 -17.16 -12.99 10.37
CA ALA A 131 -16.11 -13.02 9.35
C ALA A 131 -16.70 -13.29 7.97
N ALA A 132 -16.15 -12.70 6.91
CA ALA A 132 -16.50 -13.03 5.53
C ALA A 132 -15.25 -13.41 4.72
N ILE A 133 -15.43 -14.35 3.80
CA ILE A 133 -14.45 -14.64 2.76
C ILE A 133 -14.83 -13.78 1.56
N PRO A 134 -14.02 -12.78 1.17
CA PRO A 134 -14.31 -12.02 -0.04
C PRO A 134 -14.15 -12.91 -1.25
N PHE A 135 -15.10 -12.87 -2.17
CA PHE A 135 -14.89 -13.44 -3.50
C PHE A 135 -13.86 -12.58 -4.24
N PHE A 136 -12.65 -13.12 -4.36
CA PHE A 136 -11.53 -12.51 -5.07
C PHE A 136 -10.73 -13.60 -5.77
N VAL A 137 -10.40 -13.35 -7.04
CA VAL A 137 -9.56 -14.24 -7.86
C VAL A 137 -8.42 -13.41 -8.42
N ASN A 138 -7.18 -13.85 -8.18
CA ASN A 138 -6.01 -13.14 -8.70
C ASN A 138 -5.71 -13.51 -10.16
N HIS A 139 -4.70 -12.88 -10.75
CA HIS A 139 -4.31 -13.12 -12.14
C HIS A 139 -3.72 -14.53 -12.39
N GLN A 140 -3.34 -15.26 -11.34
CA GLN A 140 -2.97 -16.68 -11.40
C GLN A 140 -4.17 -17.62 -11.24
N MET A 141 -5.41 -17.11 -11.27
CA MET A 141 -6.64 -17.88 -11.04
C MET A 141 -6.72 -18.52 -9.64
N MET A 142 -5.96 -18.01 -8.67
CA MET A 142 -6.07 -18.46 -7.27
C MET A 142 -7.21 -17.73 -6.59
N ILE A 143 -8.06 -18.49 -5.90
CA ILE A 143 -9.20 -17.98 -5.13
C ILE A 143 -8.73 -17.68 -3.72
N PHE A 144 -9.09 -16.51 -3.20
CA PHE A 144 -8.86 -16.17 -1.81
C PHE A 144 -9.87 -16.89 -0.91
N ASP A 145 -9.39 -17.56 0.13
CA ASP A 145 -10.19 -18.47 0.98
C ASP A 145 -10.10 -18.17 2.48
N THR A 146 -9.42 -17.09 2.85
CA THR A 146 -9.23 -16.72 4.27
C THR A 146 -10.43 -15.91 4.78
N PRO A 147 -11.08 -16.33 5.89
CA PRO A 147 -12.12 -15.52 6.55
C PRO A 147 -11.54 -14.25 7.18
N ILE A 148 -12.22 -13.12 6.98
CA ILE A 148 -11.79 -11.80 7.45
C ILE A 148 -12.89 -11.19 8.32
N ASP A 149 -12.53 -10.86 9.57
CA ASP A 149 -13.35 -10.09 10.50
C ASP A 149 -12.72 -8.70 10.77
N CYS A 150 -13.33 -7.91 11.66
CA CYS A 150 -12.80 -6.59 12.02
C CYS A 150 -11.40 -6.69 12.64
N LYS A 151 -11.12 -7.71 13.46
CA LYS A 151 -9.82 -7.89 14.12
C LYS A 151 -8.71 -8.16 13.11
N TYR A 152 -8.99 -8.96 12.08
CA TYR A 152 -8.08 -9.21 10.97
C TYR A 152 -7.78 -7.90 10.23
N LEU A 153 -8.81 -7.11 9.90
CA LEU A 153 -8.65 -5.82 9.23
C LEU A 153 -7.79 -4.86 10.06
N ASP A 154 -8.02 -4.79 11.37
CA ASP A 154 -7.23 -3.97 12.30
C ASP A 154 -5.77 -4.43 12.35
N GLN A 155 -5.51 -5.74 12.34
CA GLN A 155 -4.15 -6.29 12.30
C GLN A 155 -3.42 -5.93 11.00
N VAL A 156 -4.10 -6.06 9.85
CA VAL A 156 -3.53 -5.64 8.54
C VAL A 156 -3.26 -4.14 8.54
N GLN A 157 -4.14 -3.34 9.14
CA GLN A 157 -3.92 -1.90 9.30
C GLN A 157 -2.65 -1.63 10.10
N GLN A 158 -2.51 -2.23 11.29
CA GLN A 158 -1.34 -2.02 12.16
C GLN A 158 -0.04 -2.48 11.49
N HIS A 159 -0.06 -3.62 10.79
CA HIS A 159 1.10 -4.08 10.03
C HIS A 159 1.47 -3.09 8.92
N THR A 160 0.49 -2.58 8.16
CA THR A 160 0.71 -1.55 7.14
C THR A 160 1.30 -0.27 7.73
N VAL A 161 0.88 0.15 8.93
CA VAL A 161 1.49 1.27 9.67
C VAL A 161 2.96 0.98 9.99
N GLY A 162 3.28 -0.24 10.41
CA GLY A 162 4.66 -0.68 10.60
C GLY A 162 5.52 -0.53 9.33
N LEU A 163 4.97 -0.96 8.18
CA LEU A 163 5.64 -0.81 6.88
C LEU A 163 5.85 0.65 6.49
N ILE A 164 4.86 1.51 6.74
CA ILE A 164 4.97 2.97 6.54
C ILE A 164 6.16 3.52 7.35
N CYS A 165 6.25 3.18 8.64
CA CYS A 165 7.35 3.60 9.49
C CYS A 165 8.70 3.07 9.00
N ALA A 166 8.75 1.79 8.58
CA ALA A 166 9.96 1.20 8.03
C ALA A 166 10.43 1.91 6.76
N VAL A 167 9.53 2.22 5.82
CA VAL A 167 9.86 2.99 4.62
C VAL A 167 10.36 4.40 4.97
N ILE A 168 9.71 5.10 5.90
CA ILE A 168 10.20 6.40 6.38
C ILE A 168 11.63 6.29 6.93
N ASN A 169 11.89 5.26 7.73
CA ASN A 169 13.19 5.01 8.33
C ASN A 169 14.30 4.78 7.30
N THR A 170 13.97 4.35 6.08
CA THR A 170 14.97 4.18 5.01
C THR A 170 15.54 5.50 4.52
N VAL A 171 14.79 6.60 4.64
CA VAL A 171 15.25 7.96 4.30
C VAL A 171 15.89 8.62 5.52
N THR A 172 15.30 8.45 6.70
CA THR A 172 15.87 9.08 7.90
C THR A 172 17.15 8.41 8.38
N GLY A 173 17.30 7.11 8.17
CA GLY A 173 18.50 6.35 8.50
C GLY A 173 19.74 6.78 7.71
N ILE A 174 19.55 7.35 6.51
CA ILE A 174 20.64 7.95 5.72
C ILE A 174 20.86 9.44 6.02
N GLY A 175 20.24 9.96 7.09
CA GLY A 175 20.45 11.32 7.60
C GLY A 175 19.52 12.40 7.05
N TRP A 176 18.52 12.04 6.24
CA TRP A 176 17.61 13.02 5.63
C TRP A 176 16.26 13.12 6.34
N GLN A 177 15.74 14.33 6.47
CA GLN A 177 14.39 14.54 6.96
C GLN A 177 13.38 14.02 5.93
N PHE A 178 12.48 13.13 6.35
CA PHE A 178 11.45 12.60 5.46
C PHE A 178 10.50 13.72 5.00
N PRO A 179 10.15 13.80 3.69
CA PRO A 179 9.28 14.85 3.18
C PRO A 179 7.93 14.92 3.90
N GLY A 180 7.67 16.05 4.56
CA GLY A 180 6.44 16.32 5.30
C GLY A 180 6.47 15.94 6.79
N LEU A 181 7.58 15.40 7.31
CA LEU A 181 7.83 15.35 8.74
C LEU A 181 8.51 16.65 9.20
N LEU A 182 8.42 16.98 10.50
CA LEU A 182 9.05 18.17 11.10
C LEU A 182 10.47 17.91 11.62
N SER A 183 10.95 16.65 11.59
CA SER A 183 12.24 16.23 12.12
C SER A 183 12.68 14.90 11.45
N PRO A 184 13.99 14.63 11.33
CA PRO A 184 14.51 13.32 10.88
C PRO A 184 14.22 12.18 11.87
N GLY A 185 13.64 12.45 13.04
CA GLY A 185 13.33 11.43 14.06
C GLY A 185 14.28 11.49 15.24
N LYS A 186 14.28 10.43 16.06
CA LYS A 186 15.18 10.32 17.21
C LYS A 186 16.57 9.86 16.74
N PRO A 187 17.67 10.42 17.25
CA PRO A 187 19.01 9.89 16.99
C PRO A 187 19.11 8.41 17.35
N ILE A 188 19.81 7.64 16.53
CA ILE A 188 20.19 6.26 16.82
C ILE A 188 21.53 6.37 17.57
N GLU A 189 21.56 5.96 18.83
CA GLU A 189 22.79 5.82 19.63
C GLU A 189 23.47 4.48 19.37
#